data_AF-A0A2I0NAW5-F1
#
_entry.id   AF-A0A2I0NAW5-F1
#
_cell.length_a   1.000
_cell.length_b   1.000
_cell.length_c   1.000
_cell.angle_alpha   90.00
_cell.angle_beta   90.00
_cell.angle_gamma   90.00
#
_symmetry.space_group_name_H-M   'P 1'
#
loop_
_entity.id
_entity.type
_entity.pdbx_description
1 polymer ?
#
loop_
_entity_poly.entity_id
_entity_poly.type
_entity_poly.pdbx_seq_one_letter_code
_entity_poly.pdbx_strand_id
1 'polypeptide(L)'
;HLPMQAIRLNYCVKDELRYGENPHQKAFITGEFYDYFSVLHGKELSYNNIIDLVAAVELVNELEPVSCAIIKHTNPCGAATSDNLLDAYTKALSCDPVSAFGGIVAVNETIEKDLAEKLNDIFLEIICAPAYTDEALEILSRKKNRRIVRINKKLPSDEMLVKNIPGGLALQDKDSSRITEKDFNYVTERKVSQAELEDLKFAWVICKHTKSNAIVYVKDRKAIGVGAGQMSRIDSAKIAASKAREHGHDLVGSVAASDAFFPFADGLIELANNGVSSVIQPGGSVRDDEVINAANQKNIAMIFTGIRNFKH
;
A
#
# COMPACT_ATOMS: atom_id res chain seq x y z
N HIS A 1 -0.12 22.37 27.14
CA HIS A 1 0.22 20.94 27.32
C HIS A 1 1.49 20.85 28.13
N LEU A 2 1.47 20.16 29.28
CA LEU A 2 2.71 19.80 29.97
C LEU A 2 3.50 18.82 29.09
N PRO A 3 4.84 18.93 29.02
CA PRO A 3 5.64 18.02 28.21
C PRO A 3 5.51 16.58 28.72
N MET A 4 5.54 15.61 27.81
CA MET A 4 5.56 14.18 28.17
C MET A 4 6.82 13.88 28.98
N GLN A 5 6.69 13.52 30.26
CA GLN A 5 7.83 13.32 31.17
C GLN A 5 8.31 11.86 31.24
N ALA A 6 7.44 10.90 30.93
CA ALA A 6 7.75 9.47 30.90
C ALA A 6 6.74 8.71 30.03
N ILE A 7 7.15 7.56 29.49
CA ILE A 7 6.26 6.60 28.82
C ILE A 7 6.34 5.23 29.49
N ARG A 8 5.19 4.57 29.65
CA ARG A 8 5.08 3.18 30.10
C ARG A 8 4.14 2.43 29.16
N LEU A 9 4.65 1.40 28.49
CA LEU A 9 3.86 0.48 27.69
C LEU A 9 3.65 -0.81 28.50
N ASN A 10 2.39 -1.19 28.71
CA ASN A 10 2.04 -2.38 29.50
C ASN A 10 1.01 -3.24 28.75
N TYR A 11 1.49 -4.28 28.08
CA TYR A 11 0.67 -5.23 27.35
C TYR A 11 0.89 -6.64 27.90
N CYS A 12 -0.20 -7.37 28.12
CA CYS A 12 -0.11 -8.78 28.48
C CYS A 12 0.37 -9.60 27.28
N VAL A 13 1.32 -10.51 27.50
CA VAL A 13 1.68 -11.52 26.51
C VAL A 13 0.47 -12.43 26.28
N LYS A 14 0.13 -12.65 25.00
CA LYS A 14 -0.95 -13.55 24.58
C LYS A 14 -0.37 -14.89 24.15
N ASP A 15 0.49 -14.88 23.15
CA ASP A 15 1.08 -16.09 22.57
C ASP A 15 2.59 -15.95 22.34
N GLU A 16 3.33 -17.05 22.44
CA GLU A 16 4.66 -17.19 21.86
C GLU A 16 4.52 -17.60 20.39
N LEU A 17 5.19 -16.87 19.50
CA LEU A 17 5.23 -17.16 18.08
C LEU A 17 6.33 -18.17 17.78
N ARG A 18 6.16 -18.94 16.71
CA ARG A 18 7.15 -19.95 16.27
C ARG A 18 8.58 -19.41 16.18
N TYR A 19 8.72 -18.20 15.66
CA TYR A 19 9.95 -17.41 15.59
C TYR A 19 9.60 -15.96 15.24
N GLY A 20 10.59 -15.06 15.35
CA GLY A 20 10.49 -13.66 14.96
C GLY A 20 10.57 -13.44 13.45
N GLU A 21 11.31 -12.43 13.01
CA GLU A 21 11.48 -12.20 11.57
C GLU A 21 12.23 -13.36 10.89
N ASN A 22 13.16 -13.99 11.63
CA ASN A 22 13.98 -15.10 11.19
C ASN A 22 13.89 -16.30 12.16
N PRO A 23 14.08 -17.55 11.70
CA PRO A 23 13.90 -18.77 12.50
C PRO A 23 14.68 -18.87 13.82
N HIS A 24 15.82 -18.17 13.93
CA HIS A 24 16.67 -18.19 15.12
C HIS A 24 16.24 -17.15 16.19
N GLN A 25 15.27 -16.30 15.87
CA GLN A 25 14.77 -15.25 16.75
C GLN A 25 13.49 -15.71 17.45
N LYS A 26 13.32 -15.44 18.73
CA LYS A 26 12.04 -15.64 19.44
C LYS A 26 11.11 -14.46 19.19
N ALA A 27 9.80 -14.68 19.23
CA ALA A 27 8.82 -13.61 19.18
C ALA A 27 7.56 -13.94 19.97
N PHE A 28 6.81 -12.90 20.33
CA PHE A 28 5.60 -12.97 21.14
C PHE A 28 4.57 -11.98 20.60
N ILE A 29 3.29 -12.32 20.70
CA ILE A 29 2.19 -11.37 20.53
C ILE A 29 1.79 -10.86 21.91
N THR A 30 1.52 -9.57 22.01
CA THR A 30 0.95 -8.95 23.22
C THR A 30 -0.32 -8.17 22.89
N GLY A 31 -1.10 -7.83 23.91
CA GLY A 31 -2.28 -6.98 23.76
C GLY A 31 -3.50 -7.71 23.18
N GLU A 32 -4.31 -7.00 22.40
CA GLU A 32 -5.64 -7.45 21.96
C GLU A 32 -5.69 -7.75 20.46
N PHE A 33 -4.58 -8.20 19.85
CA PHE A 33 -4.51 -8.44 18.41
C PHE A 33 -5.66 -9.30 17.86
N TYR A 34 -6.04 -10.37 18.56
CA TYR A 34 -7.12 -11.28 18.12
C TYR A 34 -8.54 -10.71 18.30
N ASP A 35 -8.69 -9.58 19.00
CA ASP A 35 -9.95 -8.85 19.00
C ASP A 35 -10.19 -8.17 17.64
N TYR A 36 -9.12 -7.82 16.93
CA TYR A 36 -9.17 -7.24 15.58
C TYR A 36 -9.23 -8.32 14.49
N PHE A 37 -8.63 -9.49 14.73
CA PHE A 37 -8.47 -10.53 13.72
C PHE A 37 -8.83 -11.94 14.23
N SER A 38 -9.74 -12.63 13.52
CA SER A 38 -10.03 -14.05 13.77
C SER A 38 -9.35 -14.92 12.71
N VAL A 39 -8.57 -15.93 13.11
CA VAL A 39 -8.06 -16.95 12.17
C VAL A 39 -9.11 -18.05 12.05
N LEU A 40 -9.75 -18.15 10.88
CA LEU A 40 -10.84 -19.10 10.63
C LEU A 40 -10.35 -20.48 10.14
N HIS A 41 -9.18 -20.51 9.50
CA HIS A 41 -8.56 -21.72 8.95
C HIS A 41 -7.06 -21.53 8.79
N GLY A 42 -6.32 -22.63 8.72
CA GLY A 42 -4.90 -22.65 8.36
C GLY A 42 -3.95 -22.86 9.54
N LYS A 43 -2.66 -22.62 9.28
CA LYS A 43 -1.62 -22.64 10.32
C LYS A 43 -1.69 -21.37 11.17
N GLU A 44 -1.09 -21.41 12.35
CA GLU A 44 -0.81 -20.21 13.16
C GLU A 44 -0.09 -19.12 12.36
N LEU A 45 -0.33 -17.86 12.74
CA LEU A 45 0.33 -16.69 12.17
C LEU A 45 1.79 -16.64 12.63
N SER A 46 2.71 -16.35 11.71
CA SER A 46 4.10 -15.99 12.05
C SER A 46 4.23 -14.49 12.36
N TYR A 47 5.38 -14.07 12.90
CA TYR A 47 5.70 -12.66 13.11
C TYR A 47 5.54 -11.84 11.81
N ASN A 48 6.13 -12.32 10.71
CA ASN A 48 6.03 -11.64 9.41
C ASN A 48 4.59 -11.61 8.88
N ASN A 49 3.81 -12.68 9.11
CA ASN A 49 2.40 -12.70 8.71
C ASN A 49 1.59 -11.60 9.39
N ILE A 50 1.87 -11.31 10.66
CA ILE A 50 1.15 -10.28 11.43
C ILE A 50 1.46 -8.90 10.86
N ILE A 51 2.73 -8.61 10.60
CA ILE A 51 3.14 -7.31 10.06
C ILE A 51 2.59 -7.09 8.65
N ASP A 52 2.70 -8.10 7.78
CA ASP A 52 2.16 -8.02 6.41
C ASP A 52 0.63 -7.92 6.40
N LEU A 53 -0.06 -8.63 7.32
CA LEU A 53 -1.52 -8.56 7.46
C LEU A 53 -1.97 -7.16 7.86
N VAL A 54 -1.32 -6.56 8.85
CA VAL A 54 -1.63 -5.18 9.28
C VAL A 54 -1.39 -4.21 8.13
N ALA A 55 -0.27 -4.30 7.42
CA ALA A 55 0.01 -3.45 6.26
C ALA A 55 -1.05 -3.60 5.15
N ALA A 56 -1.52 -4.82 4.89
CA ALA A 56 -2.55 -5.08 3.88
C ALA A 56 -3.90 -4.45 4.27
N VAL A 57 -4.27 -4.58 5.53
CA VAL A 57 -5.54 -4.05 6.06
C VAL A 57 -5.50 -2.53 6.18
N GLU A 58 -4.36 -1.93 6.55
CA GLU A 58 -4.18 -0.48 6.56
C GLU A 58 -4.35 0.12 5.16
N LEU A 59 -3.73 -0.48 4.14
CA LEU A 59 -3.87 -0.01 2.76
C LEU A 59 -5.32 -0.17 2.27
N VAL A 60 -5.91 -1.36 2.36
CA VAL A 60 -7.24 -1.62 1.79
C VAL A 60 -8.34 -0.78 2.45
N ASN A 61 -8.19 -0.40 3.73
CA ASN A 61 -9.12 0.47 4.45
C ASN A 61 -9.05 1.94 4.04
N GLU A 62 -8.02 2.35 3.30
CA GLU A 62 -7.94 3.68 2.70
C GLU A 62 -8.36 3.68 1.22
N LEU A 63 -8.63 2.51 0.65
CA LEU A 63 -9.14 2.36 -0.70
C LEU A 63 -10.67 2.22 -0.67
N GLU A 64 -11.36 3.07 -1.42
CA GLU A 64 -12.81 3.04 -1.60
C GLU A 64 -13.13 3.07 -3.10
N PRO A 65 -14.26 2.49 -3.58
CA PRO A 65 -15.28 1.76 -2.84
C PRO A 65 -14.91 0.28 -2.64
N VAL A 66 -15.09 -0.60 -3.63
CA VAL A 66 -14.74 -2.03 -3.55
C VAL A 66 -13.29 -2.22 -3.96
N SER A 67 -12.45 -2.73 -3.07
CA SER A 67 -11.00 -2.72 -3.24
C SER A 67 -10.29 -4.00 -2.82
N CYS A 68 -9.13 -4.21 -3.43
CA CYS A 68 -8.21 -5.31 -3.13
C CYS A 68 -6.79 -4.77 -3.03
N ALA A 69 -6.05 -5.20 -2.01
CA ALA A 69 -4.62 -4.97 -1.84
C ALA A 69 -3.89 -6.30 -1.71
N ILE A 70 -2.73 -6.41 -2.37
CA ILE A 70 -1.83 -7.56 -2.31
C ILE A 70 -0.49 -7.09 -1.76
N ILE A 71 -0.12 -7.60 -0.59
CA ILE A 71 1.11 -7.24 0.12
C ILE A 71 2.12 -8.39 0.07
N LYS A 72 3.38 -8.00 -0.08
CA LYS A 72 4.54 -8.86 0.13
C LYS A 72 5.61 -8.07 0.88
N HIS A 73 6.05 -8.57 2.04
CA HIS A 73 7.14 -7.93 2.81
C HIS A 73 6.85 -6.44 3.09
N THR A 74 5.67 -6.16 3.62
CA THR A 74 5.15 -4.84 4.01
C THR A 74 4.96 -3.84 2.87
N ASN A 75 5.13 -4.26 1.61
CA ASN A 75 4.98 -3.42 0.43
C ASN A 75 3.84 -3.92 -0.47
N PRO A 76 3.08 -3.01 -1.11
CA PRO A 76 2.10 -3.40 -2.10
C PRO A 76 2.78 -3.90 -3.38
N CYS A 77 2.47 -5.13 -3.78
CA CYS A 77 2.79 -5.63 -5.12
C CYS A 77 1.60 -5.53 -6.07
N GLY A 78 0.40 -5.22 -5.56
CA GLY A 78 -0.78 -4.92 -6.36
C GLY A 78 -1.89 -4.28 -5.54
N ALA A 79 -2.63 -3.36 -6.13
CA ALA A 79 -3.83 -2.77 -5.54
C ALA A 79 -4.77 -2.30 -6.65
N ALA A 80 -6.08 -2.43 -6.45
CA ALA A 80 -7.08 -1.92 -7.38
C ALA A 80 -8.43 -1.66 -6.70
N THR A 81 -9.23 -0.80 -7.30
CA THR A 81 -10.67 -0.69 -7.05
C THR A 81 -11.46 -1.06 -8.29
N SER A 82 -12.69 -1.57 -8.10
CA SER A 82 -13.60 -1.92 -9.19
C SER A 82 -15.05 -1.92 -8.69
N ASP A 83 -15.99 -2.40 -9.50
CA ASP A 83 -17.39 -2.54 -9.12
C ASP A 83 -17.66 -3.80 -8.27
N ASN A 84 -16.77 -4.80 -8.36
CA ASN A 84 -16.83 -6.03 -7.58
C ASN A 84 -15.42 -6.53 -7.21
N LEU A 85 -15.35 -7.43 -6.22
CA LEU A 85 -14.08 -7.93 -5.71
C LEU A 85 -13.32 -8.83 -6.68
N LEU A 86 -14.00 -9.56 -7.56
CA LEU A 86 -13.33 -10.42 -8.55
C LEU A 86 -12.52 -9.57 -9.53
N ASP A 87 -13.10 -8.48 -10.02
CA ASP A 87 -12.42 -7.54 -10.90
C ASP A 87 -11.34 -6.77 -10.16
N ALA A 88 -11.59 -6.32 -8.93
CA ALA A 88 -10.58 -5.65 -8.11
C ALA A 88 -9.36 -6.56 -7.86
N TYR A 89 -9.59 -7.83 -7.50
CA TYR A 89 -8.50 -8.80 -7.33
C TYR A 89 -7.77 -9.09 -8.64
N THR A 90 -8.49 -9.31 -9.73
CA THR A 90 -7.89 -9.60 -11.05
C THR A 90 -7.02 -8.42 -11.52
N LYS A 91 -7.50 -7.19 -11.34
CA LYS A 91 -6.75 -5.97 -11.61
C LYS A 91 -5.52 -5.87 -10.71
N ALA A 92 -5.67 -6.01 -9.39
CA ALA A 92 -4.57 -5.93 -8.44
C ALA A 92 -3.48 -6.99 -8.73
N LEU A 93 -3.88 -8.24 -8.98
CA LEU A 93 -2.98 -9.34 -9.32
C LEU A 93 -2.19 -9.08 -10.61
N SER A 94 -2.79 -8.39 -11.58
CA SER A 94 -2.13 -8.07 -12.84
C SER A 94 -0.91 -7.17 -12.68
N CYS A 95 -0.82 -6.38 -11.60
CA CYS A 95 0.31 -5.48 -11.33
C CYS A 95 1.65 -6.23 -11.25
N ASP A 96 1.69 -7.29 -10.43
CA ASP A 96 2.88 -8.13 -10.26
C ASP A 96 2.46 -9.54 -9.80
N PRO A 97 2.05 -10.41 -10.74
CA PRO A 97 1.59 -11.76 -10.41
C PRO A 97 2.70 -12.65 -9.84
N VAL A 98 3.97 -12.33 -10.12
CA VAL A 98 5.13 -13.07 -9.60
C VAL A 98 5.29 -12.78 -8.11
N SER A 99 5.31 -11.51 -7.70
CA SER A 99 5.45 -11.15 -6.28
C SER A 99 4.20 -11.46 -5.46
N ALA A 100 3.02 -11.50 -6.09
CA ALA A 100 1.77 -11.92 -5.44
C ALA A 100 1.81 -13.38 -4.95
N PHE A 101 2.66 -14.24 -5.54
CA PHE A 101 2.81 -15.62 -5.10
C PHE A 101 3.33 -15.70 -3.66
N GLY A 102 2.55 -16.32 -2.78
CA GLY A 102 2.79 -16.37 -1.34
C GLY A 102 2.67 -15.01 -0.67
N GLY A 103 1.92 -14.09 -1.26
CA GLY A 103 1.57 -12.80 -0.66
C GLY A 103 0.37 -12.90 0.28
N ILE A 104 -0.02 -11.74 0.79
CA ILE A 104 -1.23 -11.55 1.59
C ILE A 104 -2.23 -10.73 0.76
N VAL A 105 -3.43 -11.26 0.60
CA VAL A 105 -4.55 -10.53 -0.02
C VAL A 105 -5.45 -9.99 1.08
N ALA A 106 -5.74 -8.70 1.04
CA ALA A 106 -6.78 -8.06 1.85
C ALA A 106 -7.83 -7.41 0.94
N VAL A 107 -9.10 -7.59 1.29
CA VAL A 107 -10.25 -6.95 0.64
C VAL A 107 -11.13 -6.25 1.68
N ASN A 108 -11.90 -5.26 1.25
CA ASN A 108 -12.76 -4.48 2.13
C ASN A 108 -14.25 -4.89 2.09
N GLU A 109 -14.60 -5.93 1.34
CA GLU A 109 -15.98 -6.45 1.20
C GLU A 109 -16.04 -7.97 1.48
N THR A 110 -17.25 -8.53 1.50
CA THR A 110 -17.46 -9.97 1.74
C THR A 110 -16.90 -10.82 0.59
N ILE A 111 -16.10 -11.83 0.90
CA ILE A 111 -15.62 -12.79 -0.10
C ILE A 111 -16.71 -13.83 -0.36
N GLU A 112 -17.16 -13.87 -1.62
CA GLU A 112 -18.10 -14.85 -2.16
C GLU A 112 -17.39 -15.91 -3.01
N LYS A 113 -18.17 -16.87 -3.54
CA LYS A 113 -17.69 -18.04 -4.27
C LYS A 113 -16.74 -17.69 -5.42
N ASP A 114 -17.13 -16.80 -6.31
CA ASP A 114 -16.36 -16.53 -7.55
C ASP A 114 -14.97 -15.98 -7.26
N LEU A 115 -14.86 -15.06 -6.29
CA LEU A 115 -13.56 -14.57 -5.84
C LEU A 115 -12.77 -15.67 -5.12
N ALA A 116 -13.42 -16.49 -4.28
CA ALA A 116 -12.76 -17.59 -3.59
C ALA A 116 -12.16 -18.62 -4.55
N GLU A 117 -12.84 -18.93 -5.66
CA GLU A 117 -12.31 -19.78 -6.73
C GLU A 117 -11.06 -19.15 -7.34
N LYS A 118 -11.13 -17.87 -7.71
CA LYS A 118 -10.00 -17.14 -8.31
C LYS A 118 -8.78 -17.01 -7.38
N LEU A 119 -9.00 -16.77 -6.09
CA LEU A 119 -7.95 -16.73 -5.06
C LEU A 119 -7.28 -18.10 -4.87
N ASN A 120 -7.92 -19.18 -5.30
CA ASN A 120 -7.40 -20.53 -5.16
C ASN A 120 -6.42 -20.93 -6.29
N ASP A 121 -6.40 -20.16 -7.40
CA ASP A 121 -5.53 -20.38 -8.56
C ASP A 121 -4.03 -20.33 -8.19
N ILE A 122 -3.66 -19.44 -7.26
CA ILE A 122 -2.27 -19.25 -6.84
C ILE A 122 -2.07 -19.62 -5.37
N PHE A 123 -0.80 -19.73 -4.97
CA PHE A 123 -0.46 -19.86 -3.56
C PHE A 123 -0.53 -18.49 -2.90
N LEU A 124 -1.30 -18.36 -1.83
CA LEU A 124 -1.41 -17.19 -0.97
C LEU A 124 -1.19 -17.64 0.48
N GLU A 125 -0.40 -16.90 1.24
CA GLU A 125 -0.17 -17.18 2.67
C GLU A 125 -1.42 -16.85 3.48
N ILE A 126 -2.00 -15.66 3.23
CA ILE A 126 -3.15 -15.13 3.95
C ILE A 126 -4.16 -14.52 2.98
N ILE A 127 -5.43 -14.78 3.23
CA ILE A 127 -6.55 -14.04 2.65
C ILE A 127 -7.30 -13.41 3.82
N CYS A 128 -7.53 -12.10 3.75
CA CYS A 128 -8.14 -11.31 4.80
C CYS A 128 -9.35 -10.51 4.28
N ALA A 129 -10.48 -10.59 4.97
CA ALA A 129 -11.72 -9.90 4.60
C ALA A 129 -12.59 -9.61 5.85
N PRO A 130 -13.54 -8.66 5.78
CA PRO A 130 -14.52 -8.46 6.86
C PRO A 130 -15.47 -9.65 7.04
N ALA A 131 -15.80 -10.36 5.95
CA ALA A 131 -16.69 -11.52 5.99
C ALA A 131 -16.45 -12.48 4.81
N TYR A 132 -16.99 -13.69 4.94
CA TYR A 132 -16.92 -14.76 3.95
C TYR A 132 -18.27 -15.47 3.91
N THR A 133 -18.70 -15.91 2.73
CA THR A 133 -19.80 -16.89 2.63
C THR A 133 -19.32 -18.29 2.99
N ASP A 134 -20.25 -19.19 3.34
CA ASP A 134 -19.91 -20.58 3.66
C ASP A 134 -19.23 -21.29 2.47
N GLU A 135 -19.71 -21.05 1.25
CA GLU A 135 -19.10 -21.60 0.02
C GLU A 135 -17.67 -21.08 -0.19
N ALA A 136 -17.43 -19.79 0.07
CA ALA A 136 -16.11 -19.20 -0.01
C ALA A 136 -15.16 -19.84 1.01
N LEU A 137 -15.60 -20.02 2.25
CA LEU A 137 -14.82 -20.70 3.29
C LEU A 137 -14.49 -22.14 2.90
N GLU A 138 -15.44 -22.89 2.34
CA GLU A 138 -15.20 -24.26 1.88
C GLU A 138 -14.10 -24.31 0.81
N ILE A 139 -14.20 -23.46 -0.22
CA ILE A 139 -13.22 -23.38 -1.31
C ILE A 139 -11.85 -22.96 -0.77
N LEU A 140 -11.81 -21.92 0.04
CA LEU A 140 -10.57 -21.38 0.60
C LEU A 140 -9.96 -22.31 1.66
N SER A 141 -10.70 -23.23 2.24
CA SER A 141 -10.16 -24.20 3.22
C SER A 141 -9.49 -25.41 2.56
N ARG A 142 -9.67 -25.62 1.24
CA ARG A 142 -9.02 -26.70 0.48
C ARG A 142 -7.49 -26.70 0.57
N LYS A 143 -6.87 -25.52 0.70
CA LYS A 143 -5.41 -25.41 0.98
C LYS A 143 -5.18 -25.45 2.49
N LYS A 144 -4.70 -26.59 3.02
CA LYS A 144 -4.48 -26.84 4.46
C LYS A 144 -3.69 -25.75 5.20
N ASN A 145 -2.70 -25.14 4.55
CA ASN A 145 -1.75 -24.23 5.22
C ASN A 145 -2.12 -22.75 5.08
N ARG A 146 -3.07 -22.41 4.20
CA ARG A 146 -3.46 -21.01 3.94
C ARG A 146 -4.24 -20.47 5.13
N ARG A 147 -3.92 -19.26 5.59
CA ARG A 147 -4.70 -18.61 6.63
C ARG A 147 -5.87 -17.86 6.01
N ILE A 148 -7.06 -18.10 6.55
CA ILE A 148 -8.24 -17.30 6.27
C ILE A 148 -8.45 -16.43 7.51
N VAL A 149 -8.41 -15.11 7.35
CA VAL A 149 -8.46 -14.17 8.46
C VAL A 149 -9.66 -13.24 8.32
N ARG A 150 -10.51 -13.18 9.34
CA ARG A 150 -11.60 -12.23 9.41
C ARG A 150 -11.17 -10.96 10.12
N ILE A 151 -11.50 -9.81 9.54
CA ILE A 151 -11.38 -8.49 10.17
C ILE A 151 -12.61 -8.27 11.06
N ASN A 152 -12.43 -8.25 12.37
CA ASN A 152 -13.52 -8.09 13.34
C ASN A 152 -13.80 -6.63 13.67
N LYS A 153 -12.78 -5.77 13.66
CA LYS A 153 -12.85 -4.35 14.06
C LYS A 153 -11.98 -3.51 13.14
N LYS A 154 -12.37 -2.24 12.94
CA LYS A 154 -11.55 -1.25 12.23
C LYS A 154 -10.24 -1.02 12.99
N LEU A 155 -9.13 -0.92 12.25
CA LEU A 155 -7.85 -0.55 12.85
C LEU A 155 -7.90 0.90 13.37
N PRO A 156 -7.31 1.16 14.54
CA PRO A 156 -7.25 2.51 15.09
C PRO A 156 -6.37 3.43 14.22
N SER A 157 -6.75 4.71 14.21
CA SER A 157 -6.13 5.75 13.37
C SER A 157 -5.34 6.79 14.16
N ASP A 158 -5.48 6.81 15.48
CA ASP A 158 -4.96 7.81 16.43
C ASP A 158 -3.93 7.20 17.41
N GLU A 159 -3.22 6.16 16.97
CA GLU A 159 -2.20 5.50 17.78
C GLU A 159 -0.82 6.15 17.67
N MET A 160 -0.04 6.04 18.74
CA MET A 160 1.38 6.32 18.75
C MET A 160 2.15 5.13 18.17
N LEU A 161 2.92 5.36 17.10
CA LEU A 161 3.89 4.40 16.60
C LEU A 161 5.15 4.42 17.46
N VAL A 162 5.65 3.23 17.77
CA VAL A 162 6.82 3.03 18.64
C VAL A 162 7.91 2.30 17.86
N LYS A 163 9.12 2.85 17.85
CA LYS A 163 10.32 2.18 17.31
C LYS A 163 11.37 2.04 18.40
N ASN A 164 11.94 0.84 18.50
CA ASN A 164 13.09 0.61 19.37
C ASN A 164 14.32 1.35 18.83
N ILE A 165 15.04 2.05 19.71
CA ILE A 165 16.33 2.67 19.43
C ILE A 165 17.33 2.28 20.53
N PRO A 166 18.65 2.40 20.31
CA PRO A 166 19.63 2.14 21.36
C PRO A 166 19.33 2.96 22.62
N GLY A 167 19.06 2.28 23.73
CA GLY A 167 18.79 2.90 25.02
C GLY A 167 17.39 3.51 25.21
N GLY A 168 16.44 3.32 24.27
CA GLY A 168 15.10 3.89 24.42
C GLY A 168 14.11 3.61 23.29
N LEU A 169 13.13 4.50 23.15
CA LEU A 169 12.04 4.43 22.17
C LEU A 169 11.93 5.74 21.39
N ALA A 170 11.75 5.66 20.08
CA ALA A 170 11.26 6.75 19.25
C ALA A 170 9.74 6.64 19.10
N LEU A 171 9.03 7.74 19.33
CA LEU A 171 7.56 7.79 19.37
C LEU A 171 7.08 8.85 18.38
N GLN A 172 6.04 8.54 17.61
CA GLN A 172 5.39 9.50 16.71
C GLN A 172 3.90 9.17 16.55
N ASP A 173 3.10 10.14 16.15
CA ASP A 173 1.73 9.88 15.70
C ASP A 173 1.75 8.96 14.45
N LYS A 174 0.73 8.12 14.33
CA LYS A 174 0.46 7.39 13.10
C LYS A 174 0.07 8.37 11.99
N ASP A 175 0.55 8.10 10.78
CA ASP A 175 0.17 8.89 9.62
C ASP A 175 -1.28 8.60 9.20
N SER A 176 -2.21 9.39 9.76
CA SER A 176 -3.64 9.36 9.45
C SER A 176 -4.03 10.39 8.39
N SER A 177 -3.05 10.96 7.66
CA SER A 177 -3.33 12.00 6.67
C SER A 177 -4.24 11.45 5.56
N ARG A 178 -5.23 12.26 5.18
CA ARG A 178 -6.10 12.04 4.04
C ARG A 178 -6.14 13.33 3.25
N ILE A 179 -5.88 13.24 1.95
CA ILE A 179 -5.95 14.38 1.04
C ILE A 179 -7.34 14.50 0.46
N THR A 180 -7.80 15.74 0.35
CA THR A 180 -9.01 16.14 -0.35
C THR A 180 -8.62 17.13 -1.44
N GLU A 181 -9.55 17.45 -2.34
CA GLU A 181 -9.28 18.46 -3.38
C GLU A 181 -8.94 19.84 -2.83
N LYS A 182 -9.26 20.12 -1.55
CA LYS A 182 -8.88 21.37 -0.87
C LYS A 182 -7.39 21.45 -0.57
N ASP A 183 -6.72 20.31 -0.51
CA ASP A 183 -5.29 20.20 -0.24
C ASP A 183 -4.45 20.30 -1.53
N PHE A 184 -5.11 20.37 -2.70
CA PHE A 184 -4.44 20.33 -3.99
C PHE A 184 -4.06 21.71 -4.50
N ASN A 185 -2.77 21.90 -4.73
CA ASN A 185 -2.23 23.00 -5.49
C ASN A 185 -1.84 22.53 -6.90
N TYR A 186 -2.58 23.00 -7.92
CA TYR A 186 -2.31 22.69 -9.32
C TYR A 186 -1.24 23.64 -9.87
N VAL A 187 -0.01 23.14 -10.01
CA VAL A 187 1.17 23.99 -10.26
C VAL A 187 1.57 24.11 -11.73
N THR A 188 0.94 23.35 -12.63
CA THR A 188 1.26 23.32 -14.08
C THR A 188 0.17 23.93 -14.95
N GLU A 189 0.52 24.24 -16.20
CA GLU A 189 -0.40 24.77 -17.21
C GLU A 189 -1.46 23.74 -17.63
N ARG A 190 -1.03 22.50 -17.91
CA ARG A 190 -1.94 21.39 -18.23
C ARG A 190 -2.84 21.10 -17.04
N LYS A 191 -4.14 21.03 -17.29
CA LYS A 191 -5.14 20.68 -16.28
C LYS A 191 -5.26 19.17 -16.13
N VAL A 192 -5.50 18.73 -14.90
CA VAL A 192 -5.82 17.34 -14.56
C VAL A 192 -7.27 17.09 -14.94
N SER A 193 -7.54 16.03 -15.71
CA SER A 193 -8.91 15.58 -15.99
C SER A 193 -9.52 14.87 -14.78
N GLN A 194 -10.85 14.71 -14.74
CA GLN A 194 -11.49 14.00 -13.62
C GLN A 194 -10.98 12.56 -13.46
N ALA A 195 -10.78 11.83 -14.57
CA ALA A 195 -10.27 10.46 -14.52
C ALA A 195 -8.85 10.41 -13.95
N GLU A 196 -7.96 11.32 -14.38
CA GLU A 196 -6.62 11.45 -13.83
C GLU A 196 -6.63 11.83 -12.36
N LEU A 197 -7.54 12.71 -11.94
CA LEU A 197 -7.65 13.13 -10.54
C LEU A 197 -8.00 11.95 -9.62
N GLU A 198 -8.91 11.09 -10.05
CA GLU A 198 -9.30 9.88 -9.34
C GLU A 198 -8.13 8.88 -9.26
N ASP A 199 -7.40 8.70 -10.36
CA ASP A 199 -6.20 7.85 -10.38
C ASP A 199 -5.07 8.43 -9.52
N LEU A 200 -4.89 9.76 -9.47
CA LEU A 200 -3.88 10.42 -8.64
C LEU A 200 -4.19 10.26 -7.15
N LYS A 201 -5.46 10.43 -6.74
CA LYS A 201 -5.91 10.16 -5.37
C LYS A 201 -5.64 8.70 -4.99
N PHE A 202 -5.97 7.76 -5.88
CA PHE A 202 -5.72 6.33 -5.68
C PHE A 202 -4.21 6.01 -5.60
N ALA A 203 -3.40 6.58 -6.50
CA ALA A 203 -1.94 6.42 -6.51
C ALA A 203 -1.30 6.96 -5.23
N TRP A 204 -1.79 8.10 -4.73
CA TRP A 204 -1.32 8.71 -3.49
C TRP A 204 -1.48 7.78 -2.28
N VAL A 205 -2.65 7.16 -2.14
CA VAL A 205 -2.92 6.21 -1.04
C VAL A 205 -1.96 5.03 -1.10
N ILE A 206 -1.75 4.43 -2.28
CA ILE A 206 -0.78 3.32 -2.42
C ILE A 206 0.64 3.81 -2.09
N CYS A 207 1.01 5.00 -2.54
CA CYS A 207 2.33 5.57 -2.31
C CYS A 207 2.61 5.79 -0.81
N LYS A 208 1.64 6.33 -0.06
CA LYS A 208 1.68 6.48 1.41
C LYS A 208 1.96 5.16 2.13
N HIS A 209 1.46 4.05 1.60
CA HIS A 209 1.63 2.71 2.18
C HIS A 209 2.85 1.95 1.66
N THR A 210 3.62 2.54 0.75
CA THR A 210 4.84 1.95 0.17
C THR A 210 6.08 2.46 0.90
N LYS A 211 7.09 1.61 1.11
CA LYS A 211 8.35 2.03 1.73
C LYS A 211 9.10 3.05 0.86
N SER A 212 9.69 4.05 1.49
CA SER A 212 10.35 5.18 0.83
C SER A 212 11.77 4.86 0.33
N ASN A 213 12.25 5.50 -0.75
CA ASN A 213 11.49 6.41 -1.63
C ASN A 213 10.52 5.62 -2.51
N ALA A 214 9.28 6.09 -2.61
CA ALA A 214 8.23 5.40 -3.35
C ALA A 214 7.85 6.15 -4.64
N ILE A 215 7.69 5.39 -5.72
CA ILE A 215 7.01 5.82 -6.95
C ILE A 215 5.97 4.77 -7.30
N VAL A 216 4.72 5.20 -7.52
CA VAL A 216 3.62 4.32 -7.89
C VAL A 216 3.00 4.81 -9.19
N TYR A 217 2.90 3.92 -10.17
CA TYR A 217 2.17 4.15 -11.42
C TYR A 217 0.78 3.53 -11.34
N VAL A 218 -0.23 4.30 -11.75
CA VAL A 218 -1.63 3.89 -11.75
C VAL A 218 -2.27 4.22 -13.09
N LYS A 219 -3.18 3.35 -13.53
CA LYS A 219 -4.07 3.61 -14.66
C LYS A 219 -5.39 2.88 -14.42
N ASP A 220 -6.52 3.56 -14.61
CA ASP A 220 -7.87 3.00 -14.46
C ASP A 220 -8.11 2.41 -13.06
N ARG A 221 -7.72 3.16 -12.02
CA ARG A 221 -7.79 2.81 -10.60
C ARG A 221 -7.14 1.47 -10.24
N LYS A 222 -6.07 1.14 -10.95
CA LYS A 222 -5.26 -0.07 -10.77
C LYS A 222 -3.78 0.31 -10.72
N ALA A 223 -3.07 -0.18 -9.70
CA ALA A 223 -1.62 -0.12 -9.69
C ALA A 223 -1.08 -0.93 -10.87
N ILE A 224 -0.23 -0.32 -11.69
CA ILE A 224 0.44 -1.01 -12.81
C ILE A 224 1.93 -1.20 -12.56
N GLY A 225 2.52 -0.44 -11.63
CA GLY A 225 3.91 -0.61 -11.20
C GLY A 225 4.17 0.09 -9.88
N VAL A 226 4.93 -0.56 -8.99
CA VAL A 226 5.31 -0.04 -7.67
C VAL A 226 6.82 -0.13 -7.51
N GLY A 227 7.45 1.02 -7.24
CA GLY A 227 8.87 1.13 -6.96
C GLY A 227 9.05 1.49 -5.49
N ALA A 228 9.42 0.50 -4.68
CA ALA A 228 9.49 0.61 -3.23
C ALA A 228 10.92 0.62 -2.70
N GLY A 229 11.17 1.40 -1.66
CA GLY A 229 12.31 1.24 -0.75
C GLY A 229 13.66 1.69 -1.30
N GLN A 230 13.71 2.48 -2.37
CA GLN A 230 14.99 2.84 -2.99
C GLN A 230 15.61 4.10 -2.37
N MET A 231 16.94 4.11 -2.31
CA MET A 231 17.72 5.27 -1.88
C MET A 231 17.60 6.43 -2.87
N SER A 232 17.44 6.13 -4.16
CA SER A 232 17.20 7.10 -5.23
C SER A 232 15.79 6.95 -5.77
N ARG A 233 15.08 8.07 -5.90
CA ARG A 233 13.71 8.05 -6.42
C ARG A 233 13.62 7.74 -7.90
N ILE A 234 14.67 8.06 -8.65
CA ILE A 234 14.77 7.69 -10.06
C ILE A 234 14.81 6.17 -10.20
N ASP A 235 15.46 5.48 -9.26
CA ASP A 235 15.51 4.01 -9.28
C ASP A 235 14.13 3.43 -8.96
N SER A 236 13.37 4.02 -8.02
CA SER A 236 11.97 3.65 -7.80
C SER A 236 11.14 3.83 -9.07
N ALA A 237 11.27 4.96 -9.77
CA ALA A 237 10.56 5.19 -11.03
C ALA A 237 10.90 4.14 -12.10
N LYS A 238 12.20 3.85 -12.29
CA LYS A 238 12.68 2.86 -13.26
C LYS A 238 12.21 1.44 -12.92
N ILE A 239 12.29 1.03 -11.66
CA ILE A 239 11.84 -0.29 -11.21
C ILE A 239 10.34 -0.45 -11.45
N ALA A 240 9.55 0.54 -11.04
CA ALA A 240 8.10 0.49 -11.21
C ALA A 240 7.70 0.40 -12.69
N ALA A 241 8.32 1.22 -13.55
CA ALA A 241 8.07 1.19 -14.98
C ALA A 241 8.57 -0.11 -15.64
N SER A 242 9.70 -0.67 -15.20
CA SER A 242 10.20 -1.96 -15.68
C SER A 242 9.22 -3.09 -15.35
N LYS A 243 8.74 -3.15 -14.10
CA LYS A 243 7.75 -4.14 -13.65
C LYS A 243 6.43 -4.02 -14.39
N ALA A 244 5.94 -2.80 -14.61
CA ALA A 244 4.75 -2.55 -15.41
C ALA A 244 4.86 -3.15 -16.81
N ARG A 245 5.98 -2.89 -17.51
CA ARG A 245 6.22 -3.44 -18.86
C ARG A 245 6.39 -4.96 -18.85
N GLU A 246 7.10 -5.51 -17.88
CA GLU A 246 7.29 -6.96 -17.72
C GLU A 246 5.94 -7.70 -17.65
N HIS A 247 4.94 -7.07 -17.02
CA HIS A 247 3.60 -7.63 -16.88
C HIS A 247 2.60 -7.10 -17.91
N GLY A 248 3.09 -6.51 -19.01
CA GLY A 248 2.29 -6.16 -20.18
C GLY A 248 1.43 -4.91 -20.02
N HIS A 249 1.68 -4.06 -19.01
CA HIS A 249 0.96 -2.79 -18.87
C HIS A 249 1.55 -1.71 -19.75
N ASP A 250 0.67 -0.98 -20.43
CA ASP A 250 1.01 0.25 -21.12
C ASP A 250 0.99 1.44 -20.15
N LEU A 251 2.15 2.06 -19.97
CA LEU A 251 2.36 3.23 -19.11
C LEU A 251 1.88 4.54 -19.74
N VAL A 252 1.61 4.57 -21.05
CA VAL A 252 1.16 5.80 -21.73
C VAL A 252 -0.22 6.21 -21.19
N GLY A 253 -0.32 7.47 -20.76
CA GLY A 253 -1.54 8.02 -20.14
C GLY A 253 -1.78 7.55 -18.71
N SER A 254 -0.83 6.84 -18.09
CA SER A 254 -0.88 6.56 -16.65
C SER A 254 -0.60 7.81 -15.84
N VAL A 255 -0.94 7.76 -14.55
CA VAL A 255 -0.56 8.77 -13.57
C VAL A 255 0.52 8.22 -12.64
N ALA A 256 1.23 9.09 -11.95
CA ALA A 256 2.20 8.68 -10.95
C ALA A 256 2.08 9.46 -9.64
N ALA A 257 2.35 8.78 -8.52
CA ALA A 257 2.49 9.41 -7.20
C ALA A 257 3.91 9.26 -6.68
N SER A 258 4.38 10.28 -5.97
CA SER A 258 5.61 10.23 -5.18
C SER A 258 5.34 10.63 -3.74
N ASP A 259 5.84 9.83 -2.80
CA ASP A 259 5.73 10.05 -1.35
C ASP A 259 6.45 11.31 -0.85
N ALA A 260 7.41 11.82 -1.63
CA ALA A 260 8.28 12.94 -1.31
C ALA A 260 8.56 13.84 -2.54
N PHE A 261 8.98 15.08 -2.31
CA PHE A 261 9.18 16.05 -3.40
C PHE A 261 10.35 15.67 -4.31
N PHE A 262 10.25 15.85 -5.64
CA PHE A 262 11.39 15.63 -6.54
C PHE A 262 12.52 16.64 -6.26
N PRO A 263 13.74 16.20 -5.93
CA PRO A 263 14.84 17.11 -5.63
C PRO A 263 15.38 17.82 -6.89
N PHE A 264 15.24 17.17 -8.05
CA PHE A 264 15.63 17.65 -9.37
C PHE A 264 14.59 17.21 -10.41
N ALA A 265 14.61 17.80 -11.59
CA ALA A 265 13.67 17.46 -12.67
C ALA A 265 13.86 16.04 -13.26
N ASP A 266 14.99 15.38 -13.00
CA ASP A 266 15.33 14.07 -13.56
C ASP A 266 14.32 12.96 -13.21
N GLY A 267 13.84 12.89 -11.97
CA GLY A 267 12.80 11.95 -11.55
C GLY A 267 11.50 12.16 -12.30
N LEU A 268 11.07 13.41 -12.46
CA LEU A 268 9.90 13.75 -13.28
C LEU A 268 10.11 13.42 -14.76
N ILE A 269 11.29 13.72 -15.31
CA ILE A 269 11.62 13.43 -16.71
C ILE A 269 11.59 11.92 -16.97
N GLU A 270 12.05 11.10 -16.01
CA GLU A 270 11.91 9.65 -16.08
C GLU A 270 10.42 9.26 -16.19
N LEU A 271 9.55 9.79 -15.34
CA LEU A 271 8.09 9.55 -15.45
C LEU A 271 7.55 9.96 -16.84
N ALA A 272 7.96 11.13 -17.33
CA ALA A 272 7.57 11.66 -18.63
C ALA A 272 7.97 10.74 -19.79
N ASN A 273 9.20 10.21 -19.75
CA ASN A 273 9.71 9.29 -20.76
C ASN A 273 8.95 7.95 -20.78
N ASN A 274 8.29 7.60 -19.68
CA ASN A 274 7.40 6.45 -19.58
C ASN A 274 5.95 6.76 -20.03
N GLY A 275 5.65 8.00 -20.43
CA GLY A 275 4.33 8.39 -20.95
C GLY A 275 3.31 8.79 -19.88
N VAL A 276 3.76 9.11 -18.66
CA VAL A 276 2.89 9.61 -17.58
C VAL A 276 2.24 10.94 -17.98
N SER A 277 0.93 11.06 -17.79
CA SER A 277 0.17 12.27 -18.13
C SER A 277 0.02 13.24 -16.96
N SER A 278 0.05 12.73 -15.72
CA SER A 278 -0.07 13.55 -14.52
C SER A 278 0.64 12.96 -13.30
N VAL A 279 1.09 13.84 -12.39
CA VAL A 279 1.90 13.48 -11.23
C VAL A 279 1.39 14.18 -9.97
N ILE A 280 1.33 13.45 -8.84
CA ILE A 280 1.06 14.01 -7.52
C ILE A 280 2.26 13.83 -6.60
N GLN A 281 2.67 14.89 -5.92
CA GLN A 281 3.80 14.91 -4.98
C GLN A 281 3.55 15.96 -3.87
N PRO A 282 4.36 16.00 -2.80
CA PRO A 282 4.21 17.04 -1.78
C PRO A 282 4.56 18.45 -2.25
N GLY A 283 5.58 18.60 -3.09
CA GLY A 283 6.28 19.87 -3.28
C GLY A 283 7.14 20.26 -2.07
N GLY A 284 7.78 21.43 -2.13
CA GLY A 284 8.66 21.97 -1.09
C GLY A 284 10.16 21.89 -1.40
N SER A 285 10.55 21.58 -2.64
CA SER A 285 11.96 21.69 -3.06
C SER A 285 12.33 23.16 -3.29
N VAL A 286 13.57 23.53 -2.96
CA VAL A 286 14.14 24.81 -3.42
C VAL A 286 14.25 24.90 -4.95
N ARG A 287 14.04 23.77 -5.65
CA ARG A 287 14.06 23.63 -7.11
C ARG A 287 12.68 23.27 -7.69
N ASP A 288 11.59 23.51 -6.97
CA ASP A 288 10.25 23.18 -7.49
C ASP A 288 9.98 23.86 -8.84
N ASP A 289 10.43 25.10 -9.05
CA ASP A 289 10.29 25.80 -10.33
C ASP A 289 10.96 25.04 -11.50
N GLU A 290 12.11 24.39 -11.26
CA GLU A 290 12.80 23.57 -12.26
C GLU A 290 11.94 22.36 -12.66
N VAL A 291 11.36 21.70 -11.66
CA VAL A 291 10.50 20.52 -11.83
C VAL A 291 9.18 20.92 -12.54
N ILE A 292 8.55 22.02 -12.13
CA ILE A 292 7.31 22.54 -12.75
C ILE A 292 7.56 22.93 -14.22
N ASN A 293 8.68 23.61 -14.50
CA ASN A 293 9.04 23.97 -15.88
C ASN A 293 9.25 22.73 -16.75
N ALA A 294 9.92 21.70 -16.23
CA ALA A 294 10.07 20.43 -16.93
C ALA A 294 8.73 19.73 -17.16
N ALA A 295 7.80 19.79 -16.20
CA ALA A 295 6.44 19.25 -16.35
C ALA A 295 5.68 19.95 -17.47
N ASN A 296 5.70 21.28 -17.49
CA ASN A 296 5.05 22.08 -18.54
C ASN A 296 5.63 21.78 -19.93
N GLN A 297 6.97 21.71 -20.05
CA GLN A 297 7.64 21.34 -21.31
C GLN A 297 7.27 19.94 -21.81
N LYS A 298 6.99 19.01 -20.90
CA LYS A 298 6.57 17.64 -21.20
C LYS A 298 5.05 17.47 -21.28
N ASN A 299 4.28 18.55 -21.12
CA ASN A 299 2.82 18.54 -21.05
C ASN A 299 2.29 17.55 -20.00
N ILE A 300 2.84 17.58 -18.80
CA ILE A 300 2.42 16.78 -17.65
C ILE A 300 1.69 17.68 -16.66
N ALA A 301 0.51 17.25 -16.21
CA ALA A 301 -0.19 17.94 -15.13
C ALA A 301 0.39 17.56 -13.77
N MET A 302 0.52 18.51 -12.85
CA MET A 302 1.14 18.26 -11.55
C MET A 302 0.33 18.86 -10.40
N ILE A 303 0.16 18.07 -9.35
CA ILE A 303 -0.48 18.47 -8.08
C ILE A 303 0.56 18.43 -6.95
N PHE A 304 0.64 19.52 -6.19
CA PHE A 304 1.30 19.56 -4.90
C PHE A 304 0.29 19.39 -3.77
N THR A 305 0.60 18.52 -2.80
CA THR A 305 -0.26 18.26 -1.63
C THR A 305 0.21 18.98 -0.36
N GLY A 306 1.47 19.42 -0.29
CA GLY A 306 2.08 19.94 0.93
C GLY A 306 2.29 18.89 2.05
N ILE A 307 1.93 17.63 1.83
CA ILE A 307 2.00 16.54 2.81
C ILE A 307 2.98 15.50 2.31
N ARG A 308 3.99 15.17 3.11
CA ARG A 308 4.98 14.13 2.79
C ARG A 308 4.68 12.85 3.57
N ASN A 309 4.49 11.72 2.88
CA ASN A 309 4.18 10.43 3.48
C ASN A 309 5.40 9.48 3.48
N PHE A 310 6.50 9.91 4.10
CA PHE A 310 7.73 9.11 4.15
C PHE A 310 7.60 7.92 5.11
N LYS A 311 7.93 6.70 4.65
CA LYS A 311 7.81 5.46 5.40
C LYS A 311 9.08 4.61 5.32
N HIS A 312 9.78 4.47 6.45
CA HIS A 312 10.83 3.46 6.66
C HIS A 312 10.22 2.09 6.91
#